data_AF-A0A169RDG6-F1
#
_entry.id   AF-A0A169RDG6-F1
#
_cell.length_a   1.000
_cell.length_b   1.000
_cell.length_c   1.000
_cell.angle_alpha   90.00
_cell.angle_beta   90.00
_cell.angle_gamma   90.00
#
_symmetry.space_group_name_H-M   'P 1'
#
loop_
_entity.id
_entity.type
_entity.pdbx_description
1 polymer ?
#
loop_
_entity_poly.entity_id
_entity_poly.type
_entity_poly.pdbx_seq_one_letter_code
_entity_poly.pdbx_strand_id
1 'polypeptide(L)'
;MLTDRGGDVALAPKARSPARPTLNEVFEAEQQLVGLILAQPAVHGRVAAILRDEDWTERLHRGVFEVVGRFIREGRPVSPVSVLPRVSDVAPDGGPALGYLVALVAKAPPPALAEPLARLLAEAAQARTSPDHLDRDLYAWAYEQAQALRRGQFDALDALNLAEEIEDLGGEIYNRLESAVRIILMHLLKWDHRPGKRSRSWTISIRVKRVDAELLLERFPSLKHRLPGAMRDAYRRARIEAAGETGLDDDVFPAECPYTFEAIMTRPVPWPPEGGES
;
A
#
# COMPACT_ATOMS: atom_id res chain seq x y z
N MET A 1 -54.53 33.97 -29.47
CA MET A 1 -54.27 32.67 -28.82
C MET A 1 -53.04 32.09 -29.46
N LEU A 2 -51.92 32.18 -28.76
CA LEU A 2 -50.61 31.71 -29.20
C LEU A 2 -50.49 30.20 -29.02
N THR A 3 -49.86 29.58 -30.01
CA THR A 3 -49.37 28.20 -30.04
C THR A 3 -48.24 28.02 -29.04
N ASP A 4 -48.28 26.98 -28.22
CA ASP A 4 -47.10 26.48 -27.52
C ASP A 4 -46.70 25.11 -28.08
N ARG A 5 -45.48 25.05 -28.59
CA ARG A 5 -44.80 23.86 -29.13
C ARG A 5 -43.91 23.33 -28.03
N GLY A 6 -44.40 22.39 -27.23
CA GLY A 6 -43.56 21.55 -26.37
C GLY A 6 -42.88 20.48 -27.21
N GLY A 7 -41.64 20.74 -27.64
CA GLY A 7 -40.80 19.74 -28.29
C GLY A 7 -40.42 18.64 -27.32
N ASP A 8 -40.86 17.43 -27.62
CA ASP A 8 -40.45 16.20 -26.92
C ASP A 8 -39.02 15.88 -27.33
N VAL A 9 -38.05 16.33 -26.53
CA VAL A 9 -36.64 15.97 -26.70
C VAL A 9 -36.49 14.54 -26.21
N ALA A 10 -36.64 13.59 -27.13
CA ALA A 10 -36.26 12.21 -26.92
C ALA A 10 -34.78 12.17 -26.49
N LEU A 11 -34.56 11.89 -25.20
CA LEU A 11 -33.24 11.58 -24.65
C LEU A 11 -32.72 10.33 -25.36
N ALA A 12 -31.78 10.53 -26.28
CA ALA A 12 -31.04 9.45 -26.91
C ALA A 12 -30.45 8.54 -25.81
N PRO A 13 -30.55 7.21 -25.93
CA PRO A 13 -29.97 6.31 -24.94
C PRO A 13 -28.46 6.53 -24.92
N LYS A 14 -27.96 7.06 -23.80
CA LYS A 14 -26.53 7.18 -23.51
C LYS A 14 -25.94 5.78 -23.68
N ALA A 15 -25.12 5.58 -24.72
CA ALA A 15 -24.47 4.31 -24.97
C ALA A 15 -23.83 3.84 -23.65
N ARG A 16 -24.15 2.61 -23.21
CA ARG A 16 -23.52 2.03 -22.02
C ARG A 16 -22.02 2.09 -22.27
N SER A 17 -21.29 2.81 -21.41
CA SER A 17 -19.84 2.66 -21.33
C SER A 17 -19.53 1.16 -21.25
N PRO A 18 -18.52 0.66 -21.99
CA PRO A 18 -18.15 -0.75 -21.90
C PRO A 18 -17.97 -1.14 -20.44
N ALA A 19 -18.47 -2.32 -20.07
CA ALA A 19 -18.37 -2.81 -18.70
C ALA A 19 -16.89 -2.86 -18.31
N ARG A 20 -16.55 -2.31 -17.13
CA ARG A 20 -15.18 -2.34 -16.60
C ARG A 20 -14.73 -3.81 -16.45
N PRO A 21 -13.44 -4.12 -16.66
CA PRO A 21 -12.92 -5.44 -16.37
C PRO A 21 -13.23 -5.85 -14.93
N THR A 22 -13.62 -7.10 -14.72
CA THR A 22 -13.84 -7.68 -13.39
C THR A 22 -12.52 -8.03 -12.73
N LEU A 23 -12.50 -8.15 -11.40
CA LEU A 23 -11.31 -8.59 -10.65
C LEU A 23 -10.76 -9.94 -11.13
N ASN A 24 -11.66 -10.88 -11.49
CA ASN A 24 -11.25 -12.18 -12.02
C ASN A 24 -10.60 -12.07 -13.40
N GLU A 25 -11.14 -11.24 -14.29
CA GLU A 25 -10.53 -11.00 -15.61
C GLU A 25 -9.15 -10.34 -15.50
N VAL A 26 -8.99 -9.41 -14.55
CA VAL A 26 -7.70 -8.78 -14.24
C VAL A 26 -6.70 -9.82 -13.73
N PHE A 27 -7.08 -10.62 -12.73
CA PHE A 27 -6.19 -11.64 -12.18
C PHE A 27 -5.76 -12.68 -13.22
N GLU A 28 -6.70 -13.18 -14.03
CA GLU A 28 -6.40 -14.10 -15.14
C GLU A 28 -5.49 -13.47 -16.20
N ALA A 29 -5.68 -12.18 -16.51
CA ALA A 29 -4.83 -11.46 -17.45
C ALA A 29 -3.40 -11.29 -16.91
N GLU A 30 -3.23 -10.99 -15.62
CA GLU A 30 -1.90 -10.93 -15.01
C GLU A 30 -1.18 -12.28 -15.07
N GLN A 31 -1.86 -13.37 -14.71
CA GLN A 31 -1.31 -14.72 -14.77
C GLN A 31 -0.81 -15.08 -16.17
N GLN A 32 -1.64 -14.78 -17.17
CA GLN A 32 -1.32 -15.02 -18.56
C GLN A 32 -0.13 -14.18 -19.04
N LEU A 33 -0.05 -12.90 -18.67
CA LEU A 33 1.07 -12.03 -19.00
C LEU A 33 2.36 -12.48 -18.32
N VAL A 34 2.33 -12.83 -17.03
CA VAL A 34 3.50 -13.34 -16.29
C VAL A 34 4.01 -14.64 -16.94
N GLY A 35 3.11 -15.58 -17.22
CA GLY A 35 3.44 -16.83 -17.91
C GLY A 35 4.08 -16.55 -19.26
N LEU A 36 3.51 -15.64 -20.05
CA LEU A 36 4.02 -15.26 -21.36
C LEU A 36 5.39 -14.57 -21.30
N ILE A 37 5.60 -13.65 -20.36
CA ILE A 37 6.87 -12.91 -20.19
C ILE A 37 8.00 -13.84 -19.75
N LEU A 38 7.71 -14.80 -18.87
CA LEU A 38 8.69 -15.80 -18.46
C LEU A 38 8.98 -16.84 -19.56
N ALA A 39 7.97 -17.24 -20.33
CA ALA A 39 8.13 -18.18 -21.44
C ALA A 39 8.84 -17.55 -22.64
N GLN A 40 8.55 -16.27 -22.93
CA GLN A 40 9.01 -15.55 -24.12
C GLN A 40 9.41 -14.11 -23.73
N PRO A 41 10.61 -13.92 -23.14
CA PRO A 41 11.06 -12.62 -22.63
C PRO A 41 11.04 -11.47 -23.65
N ALA A 42 11.13 -11.77 -24.95
CA ALA A 42 11.00 -10.78 -26.02
C ALA A 42 9.67 -10.02 -26.01
N VAL A 43 8.60 -10.58 -25.43
CA VAL A 43 7.30 -9.93 -25.30
C VAL A 43 7.31 -8.80 -24.28
N HIS A 44 8.23 -8.81 -23.31
CA HIS A 44 8.30 -7.84 -22.21
C HIS A 44 8.23 -6.39 -22.70
N GLY A 45 8.99 -6.04 -23.74
CA GLY A 45 9.02 -4.67 -24.27
C GLY A 45 7.68 -4.18 -24.82
N ARG A 46 6.85 -5.06 -25.39
CA ARG A 46 5.51 -4.72 -25.88
C ARG A 46 4.54 -4.48 -24.71
N VAL A 47 4.67 -5.26 -23.64
CA VAL A 47 3.87 -5.10 -22.42
C VAL A 47 4.27 -3.82 -21.69
N ALA A 48 5.57 -3.56 -21.56
CA ALA A 48 6.12 -2.37 -20.92
C ALA A 48 5.88 -1.06 -21.69
N ALA A 49 5.48 -1.13 -22.95
CA ALA A 49 5.01 0.03 -23.70
C ALA A 49 3.60 0.47 -23.30
N ILE A 50 2.84 -0.39 -22.60
CA ILE A 50 1.44 -0.18 -22.22
C ILE A 50 1.30 -0.07 -20.70
N LEU A 51 1.94 -0.98 -19.97
CA LEU A 51 1.84 -1.09 -18.52
C LEU A 51 3.04 -0.50 -17.80
N ARG A 52 2.74 0.12 -16.66
CA ARG A 52 3.70 0.53 -15.63
C ARG A 52 3.74 -0.48 -14.51
N ASP A 53 4.72 -0.36 -13.62
CA ASP A 53 4.89 -1.28 -12.50
C ASP A 53 3.69 -1.19 -11.53
N GLU A 54 3.13 0.00 -11.34
CA GLU A 54 1.95 0.25 -10.49
C GLU A 54 0.63 -0.31 -11.05
N ASP A 55 0.57 -0.69 -12.32
CA ASP A 55 -0.65 -1.20 -12.94
C ASP A 55 -0.98 -2.64 -12.52
N TRP A 56 0.00 -3.35 -11.94
CA TRP A 56 -0.14 -4.73 -11.46
C TRP A 56 -0.71 -4.77 -10.02
N THR A 57 -1.79 -5.53 -9.82
CA THR A 57 -2.41 -5.77 -8.51
C THR A 57 -1.54 -6.69 -7.68
N GLU A 58 -1.16 -7.86 -8.20
CA GLU A 58 -0.40 -8.84 -7.42
C GLU A 58 1.08 -8.52 -7.29
N ARG A 59 1.58 -8.53 -6.05
CA ARG A 59 2.98 -8.20 -5.74
C ARG A 59 3.97 -9.15 -6.41
N LEU A 60 3.65 -10.45 -6.48
CA LEU A 60 4.51 -11.42 -7.15
C LEU A 60 4.59 -11.13 -8.66
N HIS A 61 3.45 -10.85 -9.30
CA HIS A 61 3.38 -10.59 -10.74
C HIS A 61 4.15 -9.32 -11.13
N ARG A 62 3.94 -8.25 -10.37
CA ARG A 62 4.70 -7.00 -10.48
C ARG A 62 6.20 -7.24 -10.36
N GLY A 63 6.62 -7.95 -9.31
CA GLY A 63 8.03 -8.26 -9.08
C GLY A 63 8.64 -9.04 -10.25
N VAL A 64 7.91 -10.01 -10.81
CA VAL A 64 8.39 -10.74 -11.99
C VAL A 64 8.55 -9.80 -13.19
N PHE A 65 7.56 -8.95 -13.47
CA PHE A 65 7.62 -7.98 -14.56
C PHE A 65 8.83 -7.05 -14.47
N GLU A 66 9.06 -6.45 -13.30
CA GLU A 66 10.21 -5.58 -13.01
C GLU A 66 11.55 -6.31 -13.17
N VAL A 67 11.67 -7.50 -12.56
CA VAL A 67 12.91 -8.28 -12.55
C VAL A 67 13.27 -8.75 -13.95
N VAL A 68 12.30 -9.20 -14.74
CA VAL A 68 12.53 -9.62 -16.13
C VAL A 68 12.98 -8.45 -16.98
N GLY A 69 12.33 -7.28 -16.86
CA GLY A 69 12.75 -6.08 -17.58
C GLY A 69 14.19 -5.67 -17.26
N ARG A 70 14.62 -5.80 -16.00
CA ARG A 70 16.02 -5.62 -15.62
C ARG A 70 16.93 -6.68 -16.23
N PHE A 71 16.58 -7.95 -16.18
CA PHE A 71 17.41 -9.03 -16.74
C PHE A 71 17.62 -8.88 -18.24
N ILE A 72 16.59 -8.48 -18.98
CA ILE A 72 16.69 -8.20 -20.42
C ILE A 72 17.70 -7.08 -20.68
N ARG A 73 17.64 -5.98 -19.93
CA ARG A 73 18.61 -4.87 -20.05
C ARG A 73 20.04 -5.28 -19.69
N GLU A 74 20.19 -6.19 -18.73
CA GLU A 74 21.48 -6.72 -18.28
C GLU A 74 21.99 -7.88 -19.15
N GLY A 75 21.23 -8.35 -20.16
CA GLY A 75 21.59 -9.51 -20.97
C GLY A 75 21.60 -10.84 -20.19
N ARG A 76 20.82 -10.94 -19.12
CA ARG A 76 20.76 -12.11 -18.22
C ARG A 76 19.66 -13.09 -18.63
N PRO A 77 19.85 -14.39 -18.40
CA PRO A 77 18.83 -15.39 -18.69
C PRO A 77 17.60 -15.20 -17.79
N VAL A 78 16.43 -15.35 -18.39
CA VAL A 78 15.13 -15.28 -17.71
C VAL A 78 14.55 -16.69 -17.58
N SER A 79 14.13 -17.02 -16.37
CA SER A 79 13.45 -18.27 -15.99
C SER A 79 12.83 -18.11 -14.60
N PRO A 80 11.81 -18.92 -14.22
CA PRO A 80 11.25 -18.90 -12.86
C PRO A 80 12.31 -18.99 -11.75
N VAL A 81 13.28 -19.90 -11.89
CA VAL A 81 14.36 -20.08 -10.91
C VAL A 81 15.27 -18.85 -10.81
N SER A 82 15.55 -18.19 -11.94
CA SER A 82 16.44 -17.02 -11.95
C SER A 82 15.82 -15.76 -11.35
N VAL A 83 14.49 -15.60 -11.45
CA VAL A 83 13.77 -14.43 -10.93
C VAL A 83 13.39 -14.60 -9.46
N LEU A 84 13.13 -15.83 -9.00
CA LEU A 84 12.65 -16.14 -7.65
C LEU A 84 13.44 -15.45 -6.51
N PRO A 85 14.79 -15.39 -6.51
CA PRO A 85 15.54 -14.74 -5.43
C PRO A 85 15.35 -13.21 -5.34
N ARG A 86 14.59 -12.61 -6.26
CA ARG A 86 14.40 -11.16 -6.40
C ARG A 86 12.92 -10.75 -6.36
N VAL A 87 12.02 -11.70 -6.14
CA VAL A 87 10.57 -11.49 -6.04
C VAL A 87 10.03 -12.13 -4.76
N SER A 88 8.73 -12.00 -4.51
CA SER A 88 8.07 -12.74 -3.42
C SER A 88 8.27 -14.25 -3.59
N ASP A 89 8.56 -14.96 -2.50
CA ASP A 89 8.64 -16.42 -2.46
C ASP A 89 7.27 -17.10 -2.22
N VAL A 90 6.23 -16.29 -1.97
CA VAL A 90 4.84 -16.70 -1.76
C VAL A 90 3.98 -16.30 -2.96
N ALA A 91 3.16 -17.24 -3.45
CA ALA A 91 2.17 -17.07 -4.51
C ALA A 91 0.82 -16.52 -3.99
N PRO A 92 -0.09 -16.07 -4.87
CA PRO A 92 -1.40 -15.53 -4.45
C PRO A 92 -2.26 -16.51 -3.64
N ASP A 93 -2.10 -17.82 -3.84
CA ASP A 93 -2.79 -18.88 -3.09
C ASP A 93 -2.13 -19.19 -1.73
N GLY A 94 -1.07 -18.47 -1.36
CA GLY A 94 -0.27 -18.69 -0.15
C GLY A 94 0.74 -19.83 -0.27
N GLY A 95 0.82 -20.50 -1.43
CA GLY A 95 1.78 -21.56 -1.70
C GLY A 95 3.16 -21.05 -2.16
N PRO A 96 4.11 -21.97 -2.44
CA PRO A 96 5.43 -21.61 -2.94
C PRO A 96 5.40 -20.99 -4.35
N ALA A 97 6.01 -19.82 -4.53
CA ALA A 97 6.01 -19.08 -5.80
C ALA A 97 6.64 -19.85 -6.97
N LEU A 98 7.66 -20.69 -6.75
CA LEU A 98 8.33 -21.41 -7.84
C LEU A 98 7.36 -22.33 -8.62
N GLY A 99 6.59 -23.14 -7.90
CA GLY A 99 5.64 -24.08 -8.53
C GLY A 99 4.55 -23.34 -9.29
N TYR A 100 4.08 -22.24 -8.70
CA TYR A 100 3.12 -21.33 -9.31
C TYR A 100 3.64 -20.73 -10.63
N LEU A 101 4.82 -20.12 -10.63
CA LEU A 101 5.42 -19.50 -11.84
C LEU A 101 5.68 -20.53 -12.94
N VAL A 102 6.14 -21.73 -12.59
CA VAL A 102 6.33 -22.83 -13.56
C VAL A 102 4.99 -23.23 -14.19
N ALA A 103 3.91 -23.29 -13.40
CA ALA A 103 2.57 -23.59 -13.93
C ALA A 103 2.06 -22.49 -14.87
N LEU A 104 2.34 -21.22 -14.58
CA LEU A 104 1.99 -20.10 -15.46
C LEU A 104 2.73 -20.19 -16.80
N VAL A 105 4.04 -20.48 -16.79
CA VAL A 105 4.83 -20.68 -18.01
C VAL A 105 4.25 -21.81 -18.86
N ALA A 106 3.87 -22.93 -18.24
CA ALA A 106 3.28 -24.07 -18.95
C ALA A 106 1.93 -23.76 -19.59
N LYS A 107 1.17 -22.81 -19.03
CA LYS A 107 -0.15 -22.36 -19.51
C LYS A 107 -0.08 -21.06 -20.33
N ALA A 108 1.13 -20.60 -20.69
CA ALA A 108 1.30 -19.31 -21.34
C ALA A 108 0.52 -19.24 -22.67
N PRO A 109 -0.27 -18.16 -22.89
CA PRO A 109 -1.00 -17.98 -24.13
C PRO A 109 -0.07 -17.66 -25.32
N PRO A 110 -0.59 -17.62 -26.56
CA PRO A 110 0.18 -17.14 -27.70
C PRO A 110 0.64 -15.68 -27.54
N PRO A 111 1.83 -15.29 -28.03
CA PRO A 111 2.36 -13.92 -27.97
C PRO A 111 1.47 -12.82 -28.59
N ALA A 112 0.52 -13.21 -29.44
CA ALA A 112 -0.46 -12.29 -30.00
C ALA A 112 -1.39 -11.70 -28.93
N LEU A 113 -1.59 -12.40 -27.80
CA LEU A 113 -2.45 -11.93 -26.71
C LEU A 113 -1.77 -10.95 -25.74
N ALA A 114 -0.46 -10.72 -25.87
CA ALA A 114 0.29 -9.82 -24.98
C ALA A 114 -0.33 -8.41 -24.89
N GLU A 115 -0.55 -7.76 -26.03
CA GLU A 115 -1.06 -6.39 -26.05
C GLU A 115 -2.55 -6.30 -25.63
N PRO A 116 -3.46 -7.18 -26.11
CA PRO A 116 -4.83 -7.20 -25.60
C PRO A 116 -4.92 -7.36 -24.07
N LEU A 117 -4.16 -8.29 -23.50
CA LEU A 117 -4.13 -8.50 -22.05
C LEU A 117 -3.54 -7.29 -21.32
N ALA A 118 -2.47 -6.69 -21.85
CA ALA A 118 -1.87 -5.50 -21.28
C ALA A 118 -2.83 -4.30 -21.30
N ARG A 119 -3.64 -4.13 -22.36
CA ARG A 119 -4.66 -3.08 -22.41
C ARG A 119 -5.77 -3.31 -21.40
N LEU A 120 -6.21 -4.56 -21.20
CA LEU A 120 -7.19 -4.90 -20.17
C LEU A 120 -6.70 -4.50 -18.77
N LEU A 121 -5.45 -4.81 -18.44
CA LEU A 121 -4.85 -4.38 -17.17
C LEU A 121 -4.74 -2.86 -17.06
N ALA A 122 -4.37 -2.17 -18.15
CA ALA A 122 -4.29 -0.70 -18.16
C ALA A 122 -5.67 -0.05 -17.95
N GLU A 123 -6.72 -0.60 -18.55
CA GLU A 123 -8.10 -0.15 -18.35
C GLU A 123 -8.56 -0.37 -16.90
N ALA A 124 -8.22 -1.52 -16.30
CA ALA A 124 -8.50 -1.80 -14.92
C ALA A 124 -7.73 -0.88 -13.96
N ALA A 125 -6.45 -0.59 -14.23
CA ALA A 125 -5.65 0.35 -13.46
C ALA A 125 -6.25 1.76 -13.49
N GLN A 126 -6.67 2.24 -14.67
CA GLN A 126 -7.35 3.54 -14.79
C GLN A 126 -8.68 3.58 -14.04
N ALA A 127 -9.43 2.47 -14.02
CA ALA A 127 -10.68 2.39 -13.28
C ALA A 127 -10.47 2.49 -11.76
N ARG A 128 -9.37 1.93 -11.25
CA ARG A 128 -8.96 2.03 -9.84
C ARG A 128 -8.58 3.46 -9.46
N THR A 129 -7.81 4.15 -10.30
CA THR A 129 -7.34 5.51 -10.03
C THR A 129 -8.28 6.62 -10.52
N SER A 130 -9.55 6.31 -10.81
CA SER A 130 -10.47 7.31 -11.38
C SER A 130 -10.76 8.45 -10.37
N PRO A 131 -10.92 9.72 -10.81
CA PRO A 131 -11.22 10.84 -9.91
C PRO A 131 -12.47 10.61 -9.06
N ASP A 132 -13.50 9.96 -9.63
CA ASP A 132 -14.72 9.56 -8.92
C ASP A 132 -14.44 8.63 -7.71
N HIS A 133 -13.34 7.88 -7.73
CA HIS A 133 -12.90 7.04 -6.60
C HIS A 133 -12.09 7.83 -5.57
N LEU A 134 -11.17 8.70 -6.03
CA LEU A 134 -10.29 9.47 -5.15
C LEU A 134 -11.05 10.55 -4.34
N ASP A 135 -12.14 11.09 -4.90
CA ASP A 135 -12.95 12.16 -4.28
C ASP A 135 -14.18 11.63 -3.53
N ARG A 136 -14.34 10.30 -3.36
CA ARG A 136 -15.53 9.69 -2.75
C ARG A 136 -15.54 9.81 -1.21
N ASP A 137 -16.73 9.84 -0.64
CA ASP A 137 -16.93 9.54 0.78
C ASP A 137 -16.63 8.04 1.02
N LEU A 138 -15.38 7.76 1.40
CA LEU A 138 -14.88 6.40 1.61
C LEU A 138 -15.70 5.65 2.67
N TYR A 139 -16.18 6.34 3.70
CA TYR A 139 -17.01 5.72 4.74
C TYR A 139 -18.35 5.27 4.16
N ALA A 140 -19.04 6.15 3.42
CA ALA A 140 -20.32 5.81 2.79
C ALA A 140 -20.14 4.66 1.78
N TRP A 141 -19.12 4.72 0.93
CA TRP A 141 -18.82 3.66 -0.02
C TRP A 141 -18.52 2.33 0.67
N ALA A 142 -17.63 2.31 1.69
CA ALA A 142 -17.27 1.09 2.40
C ALA A 142 -18.50 0.46 3.09
N TYR A 143 -19.39 1.31 3.62
CA TYR A 143 -20.66 0.86 4.18
C TYR A 143 -21.56 0.24 3.11
N GLU A 144 -21.70 0.84 1.92
CA GLU A 144 -22.46 0.29 0.80
C GLU A 144 -21.91 -1.05 0.32
N GLN A 145 -20.59 -1.17 0.15
CA GLN A 145 -19.94 -2.43 -0.23
C GLN A 145 -20.18 -3.53 0.82
N ALA A 146 -20.05 -3.21 2.11
CA ALA A 146 -20.34 -4.14 3.19
C ALA A 146 -21.81 -4.58 3.20
N GLN A 147 -22.74 -3.69 2.86
CA GLN A 147 -24.15 -4.01 2.74
C GLN A 147 -24.46 -4.89 1.51
N ALA A 148 -23.82 -4.63 0.37
CA ALA A 148 -23.93 -5.50 -0.81
C ALA A 148 -23.40 -6.91 -0.51
N LEU A 149 -22.25 -7.03 0.16
CA LEU A 149 -21.69 -8.31 0.63
C LEU A 149 -22.67 -9.07 1.53
N ARG A 150 -23.25 -8.41 2.55
CA ARG A 150 -24.23 -9.04 3.45
C ARG A 150 -25.49 -9.53 2.73
N ARG A 151 -25.87 -8.89 1.63
CA ARG A 151 -27.01 -9.27 0.79
C ARG A 151 -26.66 -10.27 -0.32
N GLY A 152 -25.40 -10.70 -0.43
CA GLY A 152 -24.94 -11.61 -1.48
C GLY A 152 -24.96 -11.00 -2.89
N GLN A 153 -24.95 -9.67 -2.99
CA GLN A 153 -25.00 -8.94 -4.27
C GLN A 153 -23.59 -8.77 -4.85
N PHE A 154 -22.93 -9.88 -5.19
CA PHE A 154 -21.52 -9.85 -5.62
C PHE A 154 -21.30 -9.05 -6.91
N ASP A 155 -22.26 -9.04 -7.83
CA ASP A 155 -22.20 -8.26 -9.08
C ASP A 155 -22.22 -6.74 -8.85
N ALA A 156 -22.69 -6.30 -7.67
CA ALA A 156 -22.71 -4.89 -7.29
C ALA A 156 -21.44 -4.45 -6.57
N LEU A 157 -20.51 -5.37 -6.30
CA LEU A 157 -19.25 -5.05 -5.63
C LEU A 157 -18.29 -4.39 -6.60
N ASP A 158 -17.69 -3.30 -6.13
CA ASP A 158 -16.56 -2.68 -6.78
C ASP A 158 -15.27 -3.43 -6.40
N ALA A 159 -15.16 -4.67 -6.88
CA ALA A 159 -14.19 -5.65 -6.40
C ALA A 159 -12.73 -5.23 -6.63
N LEU A 160 -12.46 -4.48 -7.71
CA LEU A 160 -11.12 -3.95 -7.99
C LEU A 160 -10.67 -2.99 -6.88
N ASN A 161 -11.52 -2.01 -6.56
CA ASN A 161 -11.23 -1.04 -5.51
C ASN A 161 -11.31 -1.67 -4.12
N LEU A 162 -12.21 -2.62 -3.89
CA LEU A 162 -12.34 -3.30 -2.60
C LEU A 162 -11.08 -4.08 -2.22
N ALA A 163 -10.41 -4.71 -3.18
CA ALA A 163 -9.15 -5.41 -2.93
C ALA A 163 -8.07 -4.42 -2.46
N GLU A 164 -7.89 -3.29 -3.17
CA GLU A 164 -6.94 -2.24 -2.79
C GLU A 164 -7.24 -1.68 -1.41
N GLU A 165 -8.50 -1.33 -1.12
CA GLU A 165 -8.89 -0.73 0.15
C GLU A 165 -8.66 -1.67 1.35
N ILE A 166 -8.77 -2.98 1.13
CA ILE A 166 -8.43 -3.99 2.15
C ILE A 166 -6.91 -4.07 2.36
N GLU A 167 -6.11 -3.97 1.30
CA GLU A 167 -4.65 -3.92 1.41
C GLU A 167 -4.18 -2.64 2.10
N ASP A 168 -4.74 -1.50 1.72
CA ASP A 168 -4.47 -0.18 2.27
C ASP A 168 -4.86 -0.09 3.75
N LEU A 169 -5.97 -0.72 4.17
CA LEU A 169 -6.35 -0.82 5.58
C LEU A 169 -5.22 -1.44 6.43
N GLY A 170 -4.53 -2.46 5.90
CA GLY A 170 -3.36 -3.04 6.57
C GLY A 170 -2.21 -2.04 6.69
N GLY A 171 -1.98 -1.25 5.64
CA GLY A 171 -1.02 -0.15 5.61
C GLY A 171 -1.34 0.95 6.62
N GLU A 172 -2.61 1.36 6.72
CA GLU A 172 -3.06 2.35 7.71
C GLU A 172 -2.85 1.87 9.14
N ILE A 173 -3.17 0.61 9.45
CA ILE A 173 -2.95 0.03 10.77
C ILE A 173 -1.45 0.07 11.12
N TYR A 174 -0.58 -0.27 10.16
CA TYR A 174 0.87 -0.14 10.33
C TYR A 174 1.30 1.31 10.54
N ASN A 175 0.80 2.25 9.74
CA ASN A 175 1.13 3.67 9.84
C ASN A 175 0.67 4.29 11.18
N ARG A 176 -0.44 3.81 11.76
CA ARG A 176 -0.87 4.24 13.10
C ARG A 176 0.14 3.82 14.17
N LEU A 177 0.69 2.60 14.08
CA LEU A 177 1.74 2.13 15.00
C LEU A 177 3.03 2.94 14.82
N GLU A 178 3.49 3.09 13.58
CA GLU A 178 4.68 3.88 13.24
C GLU A 178 4.54 5.31 13.78
N SER A 179 3.42 5.97 13.52
CA SER A 179 3.15 7.33 13.98
C SER A 179 3.10 7.45 15.51
N ALA A 180 2.51 6.48 16.20
CA ALA A 180 2.51 6.44 17.66
C ALA A 180 3.95 6.34 18.21
N VAL A 181 4.74 5.40 17.69
CA VAL A 181 6.13 5.20 18.08
C VAL A 181 7.00 6.42 17.73
N ARG A 182 6.79 7.04 16.56
CA ARG A 182 7.49 8.25 16.10
C ARG A 182 7.32 9.40 17.08
N ILE A 183 6.08 9.68 17.50
CA ILE A 183 5.81 10.77 18.44
C ILE A 183 6.45 10.51 19.80
N ILE A 184 6.41 9.26 20.30
CA ILE A 184 7.11 8.89 21.54
C ILE A 184 8.61 9.14 21.39
N LEU A 185 9.23 8.62 20.32
CA LEU A 185 10.65 8.76 20.04
C LEU A 185 11.08 10.21 19.92
N MET A 186 10.33 11.03 19.18
CA MET A 186 10.61 12.46 19.01
C MET A 186 10.67 13.14 20.37
N HIS A 187 9.68 12.92 21.22
CA HIS A 187 9.66 13.52 22.55
C HIS A 187 10.72 12.95 23.50
N LEU A 188 11.06 11.66 23.40
CA LEU A 188 12.17 11.07 24.17
C LEU A 188 13.54 11.64 23.76
N LEU A 189 13.77 11.86 22.46
CA LEU A 189 14.98 12.52 21.97
C LEU A 189 15.08 13.94 22.52
N LYS A 190 14.00 14.72 22.43
CA LYS A 190 13.93 16.06 23.02
C LYS A 190 14.14 16.03 24.54
N TRP A 191 13.57 15.05 25.22
CA TRP A 191 13.68 14.86 26.66
C TRP A 191 15.14 14.67 27.11
N ASP A 192 15.92 13.94 26.32
CA ASP A 192 17.31 13.60 26.63
C ASP A 192 18.28 14.73 26.28
N HIS A 193 18.05 15.42 25.17
CA HIS A 193 18.97 16.45 24.67
C HIS A 193 18.65 17.85 25.20
N ARG A 194 17.42 18.10 25.70
CA ARG A 194 17.00 19.39 26.26
C ARG A 194 16.37 19.24 27.65
N PRO A 195 17.14 18.82 28.68
CA PRO A 195 16.61 18.62 30.03
C PRO A 195 15.94 19.87 30.62
N GLY A 196 16.44 21.07 30.31
CA GLY A 196 15.88 22.34 30.77
C GLY A 196 14.60 22.81 30.05
N LYS A 197 14.15 22.12 29.00
CA LYS A 197 12.93 22.45 28.25
C LYS A 197 11.86 21.35 28.35
N ARG A 198 12.06 20.38 29.23
CA ARG A 198 11.09 19.31 29.50
C ARG A 198 9.77 19.91 29.94
N SER A 199 8.69 19.55 29.24
CA SER A 199 7.37 20.12 29.47
C SER A 199 6.33 19.05 29.80
N ARG A 200 5.24 19.49 30.43
CA ARG A 200 4.05 18.66 30.63
C ARG A 200 3.47 18.18 29.30
N SER A 201 3.50 19.02 28.27
CA SER A 201 3.05 18.66 26.93
C SER A 201 3.82 17.45 26.37
N TRP A 202 5.15 17.45 26.43
CA TRP A 202 5.94 16.29 25.96
C TRP A 202 5.64 15.03 26.76
N THR A 203 5.47 15.17 28.08
CA THR A 203 5.13 14.05 28.97
C THR A 203 3.76 13.46 28.61
N ILE A 204 2.76 14.32 28.36
CA ILE A 204 1.41 13.91 27.94
C ILE A 204 1.47 13.19 26.60
N SER A 205 2.15 13.76 25.59
CA SER A 205 2.27 13.16 24.27
C SER A 205 2.88 11.76 24.34
N ILE A 206 3.95 11.57 25.11
CA ILE A 206 4.57 10.25 25.31
C ILE A 206 3.57 9.27 25.92
N ARG A 207 2.89 9.65 27.01
CA ARG A 207 1.97 8.76 27.73
C ARG A 207 0.75 8.39 26.89
N VAL A 208 0.13 9.37 26.23
CA VAL A 208 -1.03 9.13 25.35
C VAL A 208 -0.64 8.20 24.21
N LYS A 209 0.51 8.44 23.56
CA LYS A 209 0.92 7.60 22.43
C LYS A 209 1.35 6.20 22.84
N ARG A 210 1.83 6.00 24.07
CA ARG A 210 2.03 4.66 24.64
C ARG A 210 0.70 3.91 24.77
N VAL A 211 -0.33 4.54 25.31
CA VAL A 211 -1.67 3.95 25.39
C VAL A 211 -2.22 3.64 23.99
N ASP A 212 -2.08 4.57 23.03
CA ASP A 212 -2.51 4.33 21.65
C ASP A 212 -1.81 3.10 21.04
N ALA A 213 -0.50 2.97 21.24
CA ALA A 213 0.29 1.84 20.73
C ALA A 213 -0.06 0.52 21.43
N GLU A 214 -0.29 0.54 22.75
CA GLU A 214 -0.75 -0.63 23.53
C GLU A 214 -2.09 -1.13 23.01
N LEU A 215 -3.10 -0.26 22.93
CA LEU A 215 -4.44 -0.61 22.43
C LEU A 215 -4.38 -1.14 20.99
N LEU A 216 -3.51 -0.57 20.15
CA LEU A 216 -3.33 -1.03 18.78
C LEU A 216 -2.73 -2.44 18.71
N LEU A 217 -1.72 -2.73 19.54
CA LEU A 217 -1.08 -4.06 19.59
C LEU A 217 -1.94 -5.11 20.27
N GLU A 218 -2.84 -4.73 21.17
CA GLU A 218 -3.88 -5.60 21.73
C GLU A 218 -4.93 -5.95 20.68
N ARG A 219 -5.40 -4.95 19.92
CA ARG A 219 -6.40 -5.14 18.87
C ARG A 219 -5.86 -5.88 17.65
N PHE A 220 -4.57 -5.72 17.33
CA PHE A 220 -3.91 -6.34 16.17
C PHE A 220 -2.61 -7.05 16.58
N PRO A 221 -2.69 -8.24 17.21
CA PRO A 221 -1.51 -8.94 17.74
C PRO A 221 -0.44 -9.29 16.70
N SER A 222 -0.83 -9.56 15.45
CA SER A 222 0.08 -9.86 14.33
C SER A 222 1.01 -8.68 13.99
N LEU A 223 0.65 -7.46 14.38
CA LEU A 223 1.44 -6.25 14.15
C LEU A 223 2.76 -6.28 14.94
N LYS A 224 2.86 -7.10 16.00
CA LYS A 224 4.10 -7.33 16.76
C LYS A 224 5.26 -7.78 15.87
N HIS A 225 5.01 -8.57 14.83
CA HIS A 225 6.03 -9.01 13.88
C HIS A 225 6.59 -7.87 13.01
N ARG A 226 5.86 -6.75 12.93
CA ARG A 226 6.21 -5.57 12.12
C ARG A 226 6.90 -4.47 12.93
N LEU A 227 7.03 -4.64 14.25
CA LEU A 227 7.68 -3.68 15.16
C LEU A 227 9.09 -3.25 14.73
N PRO A 228 10.00 -4.15 14.30
CA PRO A 228 11.34 -3.73 13.90
C PRO A 228 11.36 -2.80 12.68
N GLY A 229 10.42 -2.97 11.74
CA GLY A 229 10.23 -2.07 10.61
C GLY A 229 9.67 -0.73 11.08
N ALA A 230 8.57 -0.78 11.84
CA ALA A 230 7.89 0.43 12.32
C ALA A 230 8.81 1.31 13.16
N MET A 231 9.63 0.73 14.04
CA MET A 231 10.60 1.46 14.85
C MET A 231 11.66 2.17 14.00
N ARG A 232 12.16 1.50 12.95
CA ARG A 232 13.20 2.05 12.08
C ARG A 232 12.68 3.27 11.31
N ASP A 233 11.49 3.13 10.75
CA ASP A 233 10.83 4.19 9.98
C ASP A 233 10.47 5.37 10.90
N ALA A 234 9.89 5.07 12.06
CA ALA A 234 9.54 6.04 13.10
C ALA A 234 10.76 6.82 13.59
N TYR A 235 11.87 6.14 13.88
CA TYR A 235 13.08 6.79 14.40
C TYR A 235 13.67 7.77 13.38
N ARG A 236 13.73 7.37 12.10
CA ARG A 236 14.24 8.24 11.03
C ARG A 236 13.47 9.56 10.99
N ARG A 237 12.14 9.52 11.08
CA ARG A 237 11.29 10.71 11.07
C ARG A 237 11.40 11.50 12.39
N ALA A 238 11.33 10.81 13.52
CA ALA A 238 11.42 11.40 14.84
C ALA A 238 12.73 12.18 15.05
N ARG A 239 13.85 11.71 14.49
CA ARG A 239 15.15 12.39 14.54
C ARG A 239 15.11 13.75 13.82
N ILE A 240 14.55 13.80 12.61
CA ILE A 240 14.38 15.04 11.82
C ILE A 240 13.47 16.01 12.58
N GLU A 241 12.33 15.52 13.09
CA GLU A 241 11.37 16.35 13.84
C GLU A 241 11.99 16.88 15.15
N ALA A 242 12.74 16.05 15.89
CA ALA A 242 13.41 16.47 17.11
C ALA A 242 14.50 17.52 16.85
N ALA A 243 15.30 17.37 15.78
CA ALA A 243 16.28 18.37 15.38
C ALA A 243 15.60 19.71 15.05
N GLY A 244 14.58 19.68 14.19
CA GLY A 244 13.79 20.86 13.82
C GLY A 244 13.17 21.57 15.03
N GLU A 245 12.57 20.84 15.97
CA GLU A 245 11.92 21.45 17.15
C GLU A 245 12.89 21.89 18.25
N THR A 246 14.13 21.38 18.28
CA THR A 246 15.14 21.76 19.30
C THR A 246 16.16 22.76 18.79
N GLY A 247 16.21 22.99 17.48
CA GLY A 247 17.26 23.78 16.81
C GLY A 247 18.66 23.18 16.98
N LEU A 248 18.75 21.87 17.22
CA LEU A 248 20.02 21.13 17.25
C LEU A 248 20.27 20.50 15.88
N ASP A 249 21.53 20.36 15.51
CA ASP A 249 21.92 19.65 14.29
C ASP A 249 21.56 18.16 14.37
N ASP A 250 21.26 17.56 13.21
CA ASP A 250 20.84 16.16 13.07
C ASP A 250 21.87 15.15 13.59
N ASP A 251 23.15 15.52 13.64
CA ASP A 251 24.29 14.70 14.07
C ASP A 251 24.43 14.60 15.59
N VAL A 252 23.81 15.52 16.33
CA VAL A 252 23.69 15.45 17.79
C VAL A 252 22.87 14.22 18.21
N PHE A 253 21.92 13.81 17.37
CA PHE A 253 21.10 12.64 17.60
C PHE A 253 21.74 11.38 16.98
N PRO A 254 21.77 10.23 17.68
CA PRO A 254 22.37 9.01 17.17
C PRO A 254 21.81 8.58 15.80
N ALA A 255 22.67 8.06 14.91
CA ALA A 255 22.24 7.59 13.59
C ALA A 255 21.29 6.39 13.67
N GLU A 256 21.49 5.52 14.66
CA GLU A 256 20.62 4.39 14.98
C GLU A 256 19.77 4.68 16.23
N CYS A 257 18.59 4.06 16.33
CA CYS A 257 17.71 4.26 17.47
C CYS A 257 18.37 3.79 18.77
N PRO A 258 18.58 4.67 19.78
CA PRO A 258 19.23 4.28 21.03
C PRO A 258 18.27 3.54 21.99
N TYR A 259 17.00 3.39 21.63
CA TYR A 259 15.97 2.81 22.49
C TYR A 259 15.47 1.48 21.95
N THR A 260 15.37 0.49 22.83
CA THR A 260 14.60 -0.73 22.56
C THR A 260 13.10 -0.40 22.58
N PHE A 261 12.27 -1.25 21.96
CA PHE A 261 10.82 -1.09 22.03
C PHE A 261 10.32 -1.05 23.49
N GLU A 262 10.87 -1.92 24.33
CA GLU A 262 10.57 -1.93 25.76
C GLU A 262 10.86 -0.57 26.40
N ALA A 263 12.05 0.01 26.17
CA ALA A 263 12.39 1.33 26.69
C ALA A 263 11.46 2.43 26.16
N ILE A 264 11.09 2.40 24.88
CA ILE A 264 10.12 3.35 24.30
C ILE A 264 8.80 3.30 25.07
N MET A 265 8.32 2.10 25.42
CA MET A 265 7.02 1.90 26.05
C MET A 265 7.03 2.09 27.58
N THR A 266 8.12 1.74 28.25
CA THR A 266 8.11 1.64 29.74
C THR A 266 8.99 2.67 30.43
N ARG A 267 9.94 3.31 29.72
CA ARG A 267 10.88 4.27 30.34
C ARG A 267 10.13 5.34 31.13
N PRO A 268 10.48 5.58 32.40
CA PRO A 268 9.84 6.62 33.19
C PRO A 268 10.03 8.02 32.61
N VAL A 269 8.93 8.76 32.47
CA VAL A 269 8.89 10.19 32.11
C VAL A 269 8.10 10.94 33.18
N PRO A 270 8.77 11.40 34.26
CA PRO A 270 8.10 12.08 35.37
C PRO A 270 7.55 13.43 34.92
N TRP A 271 6.55 13.95 35.64
CA TRP A 271 6.12 15.31 35.42
C TRP A 271 7.27 16.28 35.74
N PRO A 272 7.56 17.27 34.88
CA PRO A 272 8.49 18.32 35.28
C PRO A 272 7.90 19.10 36.47
N PRO A 273 8.75 19.62 37.38
CA PRO A 273 8.30 20.40 38.53
C PRO A 273 7.48 21.61 38.08
N GLU A 274 6.52 22.04 38.92
CA GLU A 274 5.72 23.25 38.67
C GLU A 274 6.65 24.49 38.68
N GLY A 275 6.90 25.09 37.51
CA GLY A 275 7.69 26.33 37.39
C GLY A 275 8.84 26.30 36.38
N GLY A 276 8.55 25.96 35.12
CA GLY A 276 9.53 26.00 34.03
C GLY A 276 9.02 26.79 32.82
N GLU A 277 8.29 27.88 33.03
CA GLU A 277 8.10 28.90 32.00
C GLU A 277 9.34 29.80 32.01
N SER A 278 10.18 29.64 30.99
CA SER A 278 11.17 30.63 30.55
C SER A 278 11.43 30.46 29.07
#